data_AF-A0A7C1JEU2-F1
#
_entry.id   AF-A0A7C1JEU2-F1
#
_cell.length_a   1.000
_cell.length_b   1.000
_cell.length_c   1.000
_cell.angle_alpha   90.00
_cell.angle_beta   90.00
_cell.angle_gamma   90.00
#
_symmetry.space_group_name_H-M   'P 1'
#
loop_
_entity.id
_entity.type
_entity.pdbx_description
1 polymer ?
#
loop_
_entity_poly.entity_id
_entity_poly.type
_entity_poly.pdbx_seq_one_letter_code
_entity_poly.pdbx_strand_id
1 'polypeptide(L)'
;MLTMQLRFRGLISLLLLSAFLVLVCSGAVLYITPQGRVANWTGWTLLGLTKQTWQAVHTSVALLFLLGAVFHLWLNWKTLWGYIKVKTRLAINCKWELLAALLITAATVLAAIYNVPPVSTLMDWNSRIKEYWERTAASVPAPVQHAEELTLRDLAAGLTIEIDDLKEKLAQMGIVVDSPDETLDQLARKHNISPRDLYAKITASFPEARWTGRGAGLGRGPGLGKGAGAGKRSADSEQAVPRQSGDGRGYRKGLGGAGAEKQ
;
A
#
# COMPACT_ATOMS: atom_id res chain seq x y z
N MET A 1 7.44 -36.61 36.89
CA MET A 1 7.60 -35.26 36.32
C MET A 1 8.39 -35.39 35.02
N LEU A 2 7.73 -35.24 33.88
CA LEU A 2 8.40 -35.31 32.58
C LEU A 2 9.01 -33.93 32.29
N THR A 3 10.28 -33.72 32.63
CA THR A 3 10.99 -32.51 32.22
C THR A 3 11.27 -32.59 30.73
N MET A 4 10.40 -32.02 29.91
CA MET A 4 10.63 -31.81 28.49
C MET A 4 11.86 -30.90 28.32
N GLN A 5 13.02 -31.50 28.08
CA GLN A 5 14.25 -30.80 27.74
C GLN A 5 14.08 -30.19 26.34
N LEU A 6 13.67 -28.93 26.25
CA LEU A 6 13.52 -28.24 24.98
C LEU A 6 14.87 -28.13 24.27
N ARG A 7 14.99 -28.80 23.11
CA ARG A 7 16.18 -28.69 22.25
C ARG A 7 16.14 -27.35 21.52
N PHE A 8 16.75 -26.32 22.10
CA PHE A 8 16.68 -24.93 21.61
C PHE A 8 17.00 -24.78 20.11
N ARG A 9 18.02 -25.48 19.60
CA ARG A 9 18.34 -25.48 18.15
C ARG A 9 17.20 -26.03 17.29
N GLY A 10 16.60 -27.14 17.71
CA GLY A 10 15.48 -27.75 16.99
C GLY A 10 14.22 -26.89 17.04
N LEU A 11 13.96 -26.27 18.20
CA LEU A 11 12.87 -25.31 18.38
C LEU A 11 12.99 -24.14 17.40
N ILE A 12 14.17 -23.50 17.30
CA ILE A 12 14.37 -22.36 16.38
C ILE A 12 14.19 -22.78 14.92
N SER A 13 14.66 -23.96 14.51
CA SER A 13 14.46 -24.45 13.14
C SER A 13 12.99 -24.72 12.81
N LEU A 14 12.24 -25.35 13.72
CA LEU A 14 10.80 -25.59 13.54
C LEU A 14 10.00 -24.28 13.57
N LEU A 15 10.39 -23.34 14.44
CA LEU A 15 9.82 -21.99 14.48
C LEU A 15 10.00 -21.29 13.14
N LEU A 16 11.21 -21.29 12.58
CA LEU A 16 11.49 -20.69 11.27
C LEU A 16 10.69 -21.35 10.14
N LEU A 17 10.58 -22.67 10.13
CA LEU A 17 9.76 -23.39 9.14
C LEU A 17 8.28 -22.97 9.24
N SER A 18 7.73 -22.95 10.46
CA SER A 18 6.33 -22.54 10.66
C SER A 18 6.09 -21.07 10.27
N ALA A 19 6.98 -20.17 10.65
CA ALA A 19 6.90 -18.76 10.29
C ALA A 19 7.06 -18.54 8.78
N PHE A 20 7.94 -19.30 8.11
CA PHE A 20 8.07 -19.28 6.65
C PHE A 20 6.76 -19.66 5.95
N LEU A 21 6.08 -20.72 6.40
CA LEU A 21 4.78 -21.13 5.81
C LEU A 21 3.75 -20.01 5.94
N VAL A 22 3.63 -19.41 7.14
CA VAL A 22 2.72 -18.30 7.37
C VAL A 22 3.09 -17.08 6.51
N LEU A 23 4.37 -16.77 6.33
CA LEU A 23 4.83 -15.69 5.45
C LEU A 23 4.48 -15.92 3.98
N VAL A 24 4.64 -17.14 3.48
CA VAL A 24 4.27 -17.49 2.11
C VAL A 24 2.77 -17.34 1.92
N CYS A 25 1.96 -17.91 2.82
CA CYS A 25 0.51 -17.81 2.74
C CYS A 25 0.02 -16.35 2.84
N SER A 26 0.47 -15.61 3.84
CA SER A 26 0.07 -14.21 4.03
C SER A 26 0.60 -13.29 2.92
N GLY A 27 1.80 -13.55 2.39
CA GLY A 27 2.37 -12.86 1.24
C GLY A 27 1.55 -13.09 -0.02
N ALA A 28 1.10 -14.32 -0.27
CA ALA A 28 0.21 -14.64 -1.39
C ALA A 28 -1.14 -13.91 -1.26
N VAL A 29 -1.72 -13.88 -0.05
CA VAL A 29 -2.94 -13.11 0.21
C VAL A 29 -2.73 -11.62 -0.09
N LEU A 30 -1.68 -11.01 0.46
CA LEU A 30 -1.39 -9.58 0.25
C LEU A 30 -1.07 -9.23 -1.21
N TYR A 31 -0.49 -10.19 -1.94
CA TYR A 31 -0.24 -10.05 -3.37
C TYR A 31 -1.56 -9.88 -4.16
N ILE A 32 -2.56 -10.75 -3.90
CA ILE A 32 -3.85 -10.72 -4.62
C ILE A 32 -4.85 -9.68 -4.08
N THR A 33 -4.65 -9.18 -2.86
CA THR A 33 -5.56 -8.24 -2.18
C THR A 33 -5.67 -6.92 -2.96
N PRO A 34 -6.81 -6.20 -3.00
CA PRO A 34 -6.90 -4.86 -3.58
C PRO A 34 -5.95 -3.80 -3.00
N GLN A 35 -5.86 -2.64 -3.65
CA GLN A 35 -5.22 -1.46 -3.08
C GLN A 35 -5.91 -1.02 -1.78
N GLY A 36 -5.18 -0.33 -0.88
CA GLY A 36 -5.67 -0.04 0.48
C GLY A 36 -7.03 0.68 0.49
N ARG A 37 -7.13 1.75 -0.29
CA ARG A 37 -8.37 2.49 -0.52
C ARG A 37 -9.52 1.61 -1.03
N VAL A 38 -9.26 0.78 -2.04
CA VAL A 38 -10.28 -0.09 -2.63
C VAL A 38 -10.72 -1.14 -1.62
N ALA A 39 -9.78 -1.74 -0.88
CA ALA A 39 -10.05 -2.74 0.14
C ALA A 39 -10.98 -2.19 1.23
N ASN A 40 -10.72 -0.96 1.69
CA ASN A 40 -11.56 -0.30 2.66
C ASN A 40 -12.94 0.04 2.10
N TRP A 41 -12.96 0.66 0.92
CA TRP A 41 -14.19 1.11 0.30
C TRP A 41 -15.16 -0.04 0.01
N THR A 42 -14.65 -1.16 -0.52
CA THR A 42 -15.47 -2.34 -0.84
C THR A 42 -15.71 -3.25 0.36
N GLY A 43 -15.13 -2.97 1.52
CA GLY A 43 -15.21 -3.86 2.69
C GLY A 43 -14.55 -5.22 2.43
N TRP A 44 -13.45 -5.24 1.68
CA TRP A 44 -12.77 -6.48 1.30
C TRP A 44 -12.31 -7.25 2.54
N THR A 45 -12.67 -8.53 2.58
CA THR A 45 -12.21 -9.48 3.59
C THR A 45 -11.87 -10.82 2.95
N LEU A 46 -10.95 -11.54 3.57
CA LEU A 46 -10.62 -12.91 3.20
C LEU A 46 -10.43 -13.72 4.48
N LEU A 47 -11.12 -14.85 4.60
CA LEU A 47 -11.20 -15.66 5.84
C LEU A 47 -11.63 -14.84 7.06
N GLY A 48 -12.53 -13.86 6.86
CA GLY A 48 -13.01 -12.97 7.93
C GLY A 48 -12.02 -11.90 8.38
N LEU A 49 -10.84 -11.81 7.76
CA LEU A 49 -9.83 -10.81 8.07
C LEU A 49 -9.79 -9.71 7.00
N THR A 50 -9.65 -8.47 7.44
CA THR A 50 -9.43 -7.32 6.55
C THR A 50 -8.01 -7.34 6.00
N LYS A 51 -7.77 -6.54 4.95
CA LYS A 51 -6.42 -6.31 4.42
C LYS A 51 -5.43 -5.89 5.51
N GLN A 52 -5.83 -4.98 6.39
CA GLN A 52 -5.00 -4.44 7.47
C GLN A 52 -4.62 -5.54 8.45
N THR A 53 -5.56 -6.42 8.79
CA THR A 53 -5.27 -7.53 9.69
C THR A 53 -4.33 -8.55 9.04
N TRP A 54 -4.51 -8.86 7.75
CA TRP A 54 -3.56 -9.68 6.98
C TRP A 54 -2.16 -9.06 6.94
N GLN A 55 -2.07 -7.74 6.75
CA GLN A 55 -0.81 -7.01 6.78
C GLN A 55 -0.16 -7.07 8.18
N ALA A 56 -0.94 -6.89 9.25
CA ALA A 56 -0.45 -6.99 10.62
C ALA A 56 0.07 -8.40 10.94
N VAL A 57 -0.63 -9.45 10.50
CA VAL A 57 -0.18 -10.85 10.60
C VAL A 57 1.15 -11.04 9.88
N HIS A 58 1.22 -10.62 8.61
CA HIS A 58 2.44 -10.78 7.80
C HIS A 58 3.65 -10.06 8.43
N THR A 59 3.48 -8.79 8.81
CA THR A 59 4.58 -7.99 9.39
C THR A 59 5.02 -8.53 10.75
N SER A 60 4.09 -8.96 11.61
CA SER A 60 4.42 -9.52 12.93
C SER A 60 5.19 -10.85 12.79
N VAL A 61 4.76 -11.71 11.87
CA VAL A 61 5.44 -12.98 11.59
C VAL A 61 6.78 -12.74 10.88
N ALA A 62 6.89 -11.73 10.03
CA ALA A 62 8.16 -11.35 9.39
C ALA A 62 9.19 -10.91 10.42
N LEU A 63 8.78 -10.13 11.41
CA LEU A 63 9.64 -9.74 12.53
C LEU A 63 10.08 -10.96 13.35
N LEU A 64 9.15 -11.86 13.67
CA LEU A 64 9.47 -13.13 14.35
C LEU A 64 10.46 -13.98 13.56
N PHE A 65 10.26 -14.10 12.23
CA PHE A 65 11.14 -14.83 11.34
C PHE A 65 12.54 -14.20 11.29
N LEU A 66 12.63 -12.86 11.21
CA LEU A 66 13.91 -12.14 11.22
C LEU A 66 14.70 -12.39 12.50
N LEU A 67 14.04 -12.25 13.66
CA LEU A 67 14.67 -12.55 14.96
C LEU A 67 15.10 -14.02 15.05
N GLY A 68 14.22 -14.93 14.65
CA GLY A 68 14.52 -16.36 14.57
C GLY A 68 15.71 -16.66 13.67
N ALA A 69 15.85 -15.97 12.54
CA ALA A 69 16.94 -16.16 11.58
C ALA A 69 18.28 -15.66 12.17
N VAL A 70 18.28 -14.55 12.90
CA VAL A 70 19.47 -14.08 13.64
C VAL A 70 19.89 -15.10 14.68
N PHE A 71 18.96 -15.62 15.49
CA PHE A 71 19.27 -16.69 16.46
C PHE A 71 19.76 -17.96 15.78
N HIS A 72 19.14 -18.35 14.67
CA HIS A 72 19.54 -19.51 13.89
C HIS A 72 20.98 -19.35 13.37
N LEU A 73 21.33 -18.17 12.86
CA LEU A 73 22.68 -17.86 12.37
C LEU A 73 23.70 -17.88 13.51
N TRP A 74 23.36 -17.30 14.66
CA TRP A 74 24.23 -17.30 15.85
C TRP A 74 24.50 -18.72 16.37
N LEU A 75 23.44 -19.54 16.49
CA LEU A 75 23.56 -20.93 16.96
C LEU A 75 24.35 -21.83 15.98
N ASN A 76 24.34 -21.50 14.70
CA ASN A 76 25.00 -22.24 13.63
C ASN A 76 26.23 -21.50 13.05
N TRP A 77 26.77 -20.51 13.77
CA TRP A 77 27.85 -19.63 13.28
C TRP A 77 29.10 -20.40 12.84
N LYS A 78 29.47 -21.45 13.59
CA LYS A 78 30.62 -22.31 13.25
C LYS A 78 30.38 -23.06 11.93
N THR A 79 29.17 -23.55 11.70
CA THR A 79 28.78 -24.24 10.47
C THR A 79 28.80 -23.28 9.28
N LEU A 80 28.24 -22.08 9.45
CA LEU A 80 28.28 -21.02 8.44
C LEU A 80 29.71 -20.66 8.04
N TRP A 81 30.57 -20.39 9.03
CA TRP A 81 31.98 -20.12 8.76
C TRP A 81 32.72 -21.32 8.16
N GLY A 82 32.29 -22.55 8.42
CA GLY A 82 32.82 -23.74 7.76
C GLY A 82 32.57 -23.75 6.25
N TYR A 83 31.40 -23.27 5.80
CA TYR A 83 31.12 -23.11 4.37
C TYR A 83 31.99 -22.03 3.70
N ILE A 84 32.39 -21.01 4.46
CA ILE A 84 33.21 -19.90 3.94
C ILE A 84 34.72 -20.21 4.02
N LYS A 85 35.19 -20.80 5.13
CA LYS A 85 36.59 -21.21 5.36
C LYS A 85 36.80 -22.67 4.96
N VAL A 86 37.23 -22.87 3.72
CA VAL A 86 37.64 -24.18 3.19
C VAL A 86 38.82 -24.74 4.00
N LYS A 87 38.66 -25.90 4.64
CA LYS A 87 39.79 -26.68 5.17
C LYS A 87 39.75 -28.18 4.82
N THR A 88 38.79 -28.66 4.03
CA THR A 88 38.65 -30.11 3.75
C THR A 88 38.48 -30.39 2.26
N ARG A 89 39.30 -31.34 1.75
CA ARG A 89 39.46 -31.77 0.35
C ARG A 89 38.20 -32.31 -0.36
N LEU A 90 37.05 -32.43 0.33
CA LEU A 90 35.79 -32.93 -0.24
C LEU A 90 34.68 -31.87 -0.35
N ALA A 91 34.93 -30.62 0.05
CA ALA A 91 33.99 -29.53 -0.20
C ALA A 91 34.22 -29.03 -1.63
N ILE A 92 33.26 -29.32 -2.52
CA ILE A 92 33.13 -28.65 -3.82
C ILE A 92 33.24 -27.14 -3.55
N ASN A 93 34.00 -26.47 -4.40
CA ASN A 93 34.74 -25.25 -4.13
C ASN A 93 33.82 -24.04 -3.80
N CYS A 94 33.24 -23.99 -2.57
CA CYS A 94 32.19 -23.08 -2.06
C CYS A 94 32.31 -21.58 -2.42
N LYS A 95 33.49 -21.16 -2.90
CA LYS A 95 33.72 -19.85 -3.53
C LYS A 95 32.88 -19.66 -4.80
N TRP A 96 32.71 -20.70 -5.62
CA TRP A 96 31.90 -20.64 -6.84
C TRP A 96 30.41 -20.66 -6.54
N GLU A 97 29.96 -21.47 -5.58
CA GLU A 97 28.57 -21.47 -5.11
C GLU A 97 28.20 -20.13 -4.47
N LEU A 98 29.10 -19.54 -3.67
CA LEU A 98 28.90 -18.20 -3.11
C LEU A 98 28.87 -17.12 -4.21
N LEU A 99 29.79 -17.18 -5.17
CA LEU A 99 29.79 -16.27 -6.31
C LEU A 99 28.51 -16.41 -7.14
N ALA A 100 28.08 -17.65 -7.42
CA ALA A 100 26.84 -17.92 -8.13
C ALA A 100 25.61 -17.40 -7.37
N ALA A 101 25.53 -17.62 -6.05
CA ALA A 101 24.45 -17.08 -5.22
C ALA A 101 24.44 -15.54 -5.25
N LEU A 102 25.60 -14.89 -5.17
CA LEU A 102 25.73 -13.44 -5.29
C LEU A 102 25.29 -12.94 -6.67
N LEU A 103 25.75 -13.59 -7.74
CA LEU A 103 25.41 -13.23 -9.12
C LEU A 103 23.92 -13.43 -9.41
N ILE A 104 23.31 -14.53 -8.97
CA ILE A 104 21.87 -14.78 -9.11
C ILE A 104 21.07 -13.73 -8.35
N THR A 105 21.49 -13.38 -7.13
CA THR A 105 20.84 -12.33 -6.34
C THR A 105 20.97 -10.97 -7.03
N ALA A 106 22.17 -10.61 -7.48
CA ALA A 106 22.41 -9.37 -8.20
C ALA A 106 21.63 -9.30 -9.51
N ALA A 107 21.63 -10.37 -10.31
CA ALA A 107 20.85 -10.47 -11.54
C ALA A 107 19.35 -10.31 -11.28
N THR A 108 18.82 -10.92 -10.22
CA THR A 108 17.41 -10.81 -9.83
C THR A 108 17.05 -9.37 -9.43
N VAL A 109 17.91 -8.71 -8.65
CA VAL A 109 17.74 -7.30 -8.26
C VAL A 109 17.80 -6.38 -9.48
N LEU A 110 18.78 -6.57 -10.36
CA LEU A 110 18.92 -5.78 -11.60
C LEU A 110 17.72 -6.01 -12.52
N ALA A 111 17.25 -7.25 -12.66
CA ALA A 111 16.04 -7.57 -13.42
C ALA A 111 14.80 -6.87 -12.85
N ALA A 112 14.66 -6.77 -11.53
CA ALA A 112 13.59 -6.00 -10.90
C ALA A 112 13.69 -4.49 -11.20
N ILE A 113 14.89 -3.91 -11.10
CA ILE A 113 15.14 -2.47 -11.33
C ILE A 113 14.90 -2.10 -12.81
N TYR A 114 15.37 -2.93 -13.74
CA TYR A 114 15.26 -2.67 -15.18
C TYR A 114 13.98 -3.27 -15.81
N ASN A 115 13.06 -3.78 -14.98
CA ASN A 115 11.79 -4.36 -15.39
C ASN A 115 11.92 -5.49 -16.44
N VAL A 116 12.90 -6.38 -16.25
CA VAL A 116 13.24 -7.47 -17.17
C VAL A 116 12.46 -8.75 -16.81
N PRO A 117 11.88 -9.47 -17.79
CA PRO A 117 11.23 -10.76 -17.55
C PRO A 117 12.22 -11.83 -17.02
N PRO A 118 11.77 -12.80 -16.20
CA PRO A 118 10.40 -13.03 -15.74
C PRO A 118 10.00 -12.20 -14.51
N VAL A 119 10.92 -11.42 -13.93
CA VAL A 119 10.66 -10.65 -12.69
C VAL A 119 9.57 -9.58 -12.93
N SER A 120 9.61 -8.89 -14.07
CA SER A 120 8.57 -7.93 -14.44
C SER A 120 7.20 -8.56 -14.68
N THR A 121 7.14 -9.79 -15.21
CA THR A 121 5.88 -10.51 -15.42
C THR A 121 5.09 -10.67 -14.11
N LEU A 122 5.79 -10.91 -13.00
CA LEU A 122 5.17 -10.97 -11.66
C LEU A 122 4.59 -9.61 -11.24
N MET A 123 5.20 -8.49 -11.64
CA MET A 123 4.65 -7.17 -11.33
C MET A 123 3.44 -6.83 -12.20
N ASP A 124 3.47 -7.24 -13.47
CA ASP A 124 2.37 -7.04 -14.41
C ASP A 124 1.10 -7.80 -13.97
N TRP A 125 1.26 -9.04 -13.50
CA TRP A 125 0.14 -9.80 -12.93
C TRP A 125 -0.45 -9.13 -11.71
N ASN A 126 0.40 -8.61 -10.81
CA ASN A 126 -0.07 -7.87 -9.65
C ASN A 126 -0.91 -6.67 -10.09
N SER A 127 -0.38 -5.89 -11.04
CA SER A 127 -1.04 -4.68 -11.56
C SER A 127 -2.40 -4.99 -12.16
N ARG A 128 -2.52 -6.07 -12.95
CA ARG A 128 -3.81 -6.52 -13.51
C ARG A 128 -4.82 -6.90 -12.44
N ILE A 129 -4.37 -7.54 -11.36
CA ILE A 129 -5.24 -7.86 -10.21
C ILE A 129 -5.72 -6.57 -9.54
N LYS A 130 -4.83 -5.61 -9.30
CA LYS A 130 -5.22 -4.31 -8.69
C LYS A 130 -6.21 -3.57 -9.59
N GLU A 131 -5.98 -3.55 -10.89
CA GLU A 131 -6.86 -2.90 -11.86
C GLU A 131 -8.26 -3.54 -11.90
N TYR A 132 -8.34 -4.88 -11.85
CA TYR A 132 -9.62 -5.59 -11.73
C TYR A 132 -10.43 -5.08 -10.55
N TRP A 133 -9.81 -4.99 -9.37
CA TRP A 133 -10.47 -4.48 -8.17
C TRP A 133 -10.88 -3.00 -8.30
N GLU A 134 -10.05 -2.17 -8.92
CA GLU A 134 -10.38 -0.77 -9.16
C GLU A 134 -11.60 -0.61 -10.07
N ARG A 135 -11.69 -1.39 -11.15
CA ARG A 135 -12.87 -1.39 -12.03
C ARG A 135 -14.13 -1.82 -11.30
N THR A 136 -14.06 -2.86 -10.46
CA THR A 136 -15.21 -3.29 -9.65
C THR A 136 -15.65 -2.19 -8.67
N ALA A 137 -14.70 -1.51 -8.03
CA ALA A 137 -14.97 -0.43 -7.09
C ALA A 137 -15.51 0.85 -7.77
N ALA A 138 -15.16 1.09 -9.04
CA ALA A 138 -15.59 2.26 -9.79
C ALA A 138 -17.10 2.32 -10.11
N SER A 139 -17.83 1.21 -9.92
CA SER A 139 -19.29 1.17 -10.07
C SER A 139 -20.02 2.17 -9.16
N VAL A 140 -19.46 2.44 -7.97
CA VAL A 140 -19.92 3.47 -7.05
C VAL A 140 -18.67 4.24 -6.60
N PRO A 141 -18.32 5.34 -7.28
CA PRO A 141 -17.09 6.07 -6.98
C PRO A 141 -17.19 6.71 -5.60
N ALA A 142 -16.14 6.52 -4.80
CA ALA A 142 -15.99 7.21 -3.53
C ALA A 142 -15.91 8.74 -3.77
N PRO A 143 -16.62 9.57 -2.99
CA PRO A 143 -16.64 11.02 -3.19
C PRO A 143 -15.28 11.67 -2.92
N VAL A 144 -14.47 11.06 -2.04
CA VAL A 144 -13.11 11.49 -1.69
C VAL A 144 -12.20 10.27 -1.48
N GLN A 145 -10.90 10.52 -1.42
CA GLN A 145 -9.95 9.53 -0.91
C GLN A 145 -10.31 9.22 0.55
N HIS A 146 -10.25 7.94 0.92
CA HIS A 146 -10.62 7.48 2.27
C HIS A 146 -12.05 7.86 2.69
N ALA A 147 -13.01 7.83 1.75
CA ALA A 147 -14.41 8.15 2.06
C ALA A 147 -15.01 7.29 3.18
N GLU A 148 -14.48 6.08 3.39
CA GLU A 148 -14.85 5.23 4.52
C GLU A 148 -14.61 5.88 5.90
N GLU A 149 -13.72 6.86 5.99
CA GLU A 149 -13.38 7.57 7.22
C GLU A 149 -14.25 8.81 7.45
N LEU A 150 -15.09 9.20 6.47
CA LEU A 150 -16.02 10.31 6.64
C LEU A 150 -17.04 9.99 7.73
N THR A 151 -17.27 10.96 8.62
CA THR A 151 -18.39 10.89 9.55
C THR A 151 -19.72 11.08 8.81
N LEU A 152 -20.82 10.61 9.39
CA LEU A 152 -22.14 10.85 8.82
C LEU A 152 -22.43 12.36 8.69
N ARG A 153 -21.95 13.16 9.65
CA ARG A 153 -22.01 14.63 9.63
C ARG A 153 -21.26 15.23 8.45
N ASP A 154 -20.02 14.80 8.21
CA ASP A 154 -19.20 15.31 7.10
C ASP A 154 -19.79 14.89 5.76
N LEU A 155 -20.33 13.68 5.67
CA LEU A 155 -21.04 13.21 4.49
C LEU A 155 -22.28 14.07 4.21
N ALA A 156 -23.12 14.32 5.21
CA ALA A 156 -24.31 15.15 5.09
C ALA A 156 -23.96 16.57 4.64
N ALA A 157 -22.95 17.18 5.27
CA ALA A 157 -22.45 18.50 4.90
C ALA A 157 -21.92 18.54 3.46
N GLY A 158 -21.20 17.50 3.03
CA GLY A 158 -20.66 17.40 1.68
C GLY A 158 -21.72 17.17 0.61
N LEU A 159 -22.81 16.49 0.95
CA LEU A 159 -23.96 16.28 0.08
C LEU A 159 -25.01 17.40 0.17
N THR A 160 -24.82 18.39 1.05
CA THR A 160 -25.79 19.46 1.33
C THR A 160 -27.16 18.89 1.77
N ILE A 161 -27.12 17.87 2.63
CA ILE A 161 -28.30 17.23 3.23
C ILE A 161 -28.32 17.58 4.72
N GLU A 162 -29.49 17.87 5.27
CA GLU A 162 -29.64 18.03 6.71
C GLU A 162 -29.40 16.70 7.44
N ILE A 163 -28.64 16.74 8.54
CA ILE A 163 -28.18 15.52 9.22
C ILE A 163 -29.35 14.69 9.78
N ASP A 164 -30.43 15.36 10.20
CA ASP A 164 -31.61 14.69 10.73
C ASP A 164 -32.41 13.98 9.62
N ASP A 165 -32.53 14.58 8.43
CA ASP A 165 -33.15 13.94 7.27
C ASP A 165 -32.37 12.69 6.84
N LEU A 166 -31.03 12.77 6.86
CA LEU A 166 -30.17 11.64 6.54
C LEU A 166 -30.34 10.50 7.55
N LYS A 167 -30.40 10.83 8.85
CA LYS A 167 -30.63 9.84 9.91
C LYS A 167 -32.01 9.19 9.80
N GLU A 168 -33.05 9.97 9.49
CA GLU A 168 -34.39 9.43 9.28
C GLU A 168 -34.41 8.44 8.12
N LYS A 169 -33.76 8.78 6.99
CA LYS A 169 -33.64 7.87 5.85
C LYS A 169 -32.86 6.61 6.17
N LEU A 170 -31.78 6.70 6.92
CA LEU A 170 -31.03 5.52 7.37
C LEU A 170 -31.88 4.64 8.29
N ALA A 171 -32.65 5.23 9.20
CA ALA A 171 -33.57 4.49 10.07
C ALA A 171 -34.65 3.76 9.27
N GLN A 172 -35.21 4.38 8.22
CA GLN A 172 -36.17 3.73 7.30
C GLN A 172 -35.56 2.51 6.58
N MET A 173 -34.23 2.46 6.41
CA MET A 173 -33.52 1.32 5.83
C MET A 173 -33.07 0.27 6.87
N GLY A 174 -33.43 0.45 8.14
CA GLY A 174 -32.99 -0.41 9.24
C GLY A 174 -31.56 -0.14 9.73
N ILE A 175 -30.96 0.99 9.32
CA ILE A 175 -29.61 1.38 9.72
C ILE A 175 -29.70 2.30 10.93
N VAL A 176 -29.36 1.75 12.10
CA VAL A 176 -29.33 2.47 13.37
C VAL A 176 -28.02 3.25 13.50
N VAL A 177 -28.15 4.57 13.66
CA VAL A 177 -27.06 5.52 13.89
C VAL A 177 -27.12 5.98 15.35
N ASP A 178 -26.06 5.74 16.12
CA ASP A 178 -25.97 6.15 17.52
C ASP A 178 -25.45 7.59 17.63
N SER A 179 -24.51 7.97 16.75
CA SER A 179 -23.94 9.31 16.70
C SER A 179 -23.69 9.78 15.27
N PRO A 180 -23.95 11.07 14.94
CA PRO A 180 -23.59 11.63 13.64
C PRO A 180 -22.06 11.67 13.39
N ASP A 181 -21.25 11.45 14.42
CA ASP A 181 -19.80 11.40 14.31
C ASP A 181 -19.26 9.98 14.05
N GLU A 182 -20.14 8.97 13.95
CA GLU A 182 -19.75 7.63 13.46
C GLU A 182 -19.30 7.71 12.01
N THR A 183 -18.22 7.01 11.67
CA THR A 183 -17.72 6.95 10.30
C THR A 183 -18.53 5.98 9.43
N LEU A 184 -18.43 6.13 8.12
CA LEU A 184 -19.03 5.17 7.18
C LEU A 184 -18.50 3.74 7.40
N ASP A 185 -17.22 3.56 7.70
CA ASP A 185 -16.65 2.25 8.04
C ASP A 185 -17.27 1.65 9.32
N GLN A 186 -17.38 2.46 10.39
CA GLN A 186 -17.96 2.01 11.65
C GLN A 186 -19.42 1.59 11.48
N LEU A 187 -20.21 2.44 10.82
CA LEU A 187 -21.62 2.19 10.58
C LEU A 187 -21.83 0.99 9.65
N ALA A 188 -21.04 0.89 8.57
CA ALA A 188 -21.12 -0.22 7.63
C ALA A 188 -20.80 -1.57 8.30
N ARG A 189 -19.76 -1.63 9.14
CA ARG A 189 -19.42 -2.84 9.91
C ARG A 189 -20.50 -3.23 10.91
N LYS A 190 -21.08 -2.27 11.62
CA LYS A 190 -22.18 -2.50 12.58
C LYS A 190 -23.37 -3.19 11.91
N HIS A 191 -23.64 -2.84 10.65
CA HIS A 191 -24.75 -3.38 9.85
C HIS A 191 -24.33 -4.45 8.84
N ASN A 192 -23.09 -4.94 8.92
CA ASN A 192 -22.54 -6.01 8.08
C ASN A 192 -22.68 -5.74 6.55
N ILE A 193 -22.51 -4.48 6.16
CA ILE A 193 -22.49 -4.01 4.77
C ILE A 193 -21.15 -3.32 4.47
N SER A 194 -20.84 -3.07 3.19
CA SER A 194 -19.62 -2.33 2.83
C SER A 194 -19.86 -0.80 2.88
N PRO A 195 -18.82 0.02 3.14
CA PRO A 195 -18.93 1.48 3.04
C PRO A 195 -19.46 1.94 1.67
N ARG A 196 -19.03 1.26 0.60
CA ARG A 196 -19.54 1.46 -0.76
C ARG A 196 -21.05 1.23 -0.86
N ASP A 197 -21.57 0.13 -0.32
CA ASP A 197 -23.00 -0.19 -0.40
C ASP A 197 -23.84 0.75 0.46
N LEU A 198 -23.33 1.14 1.63
CA LEU A 198 -23.93 2.16 2.48
C LEU A 198 -24.05 3.49 1.72
N TYR A 199 -22.94 3.94 1.12
CA TYR A 199 -22.93 5.16 0.33
C TYR A 199 -23.86 5.09 -0.89
N ALA A 200 -23.90 3.95 -1.58
CA ALA A 200 -24.81 3.73 -2.70
C ALA A 200 -26.28 3.84 -2.29
N LYS A 201 -26.66 3.30 -1.12
CA LYS A 201 -28.01 3.42 -0.58
C LYS A 201 -28.37 4.88 -0.24
N ILE A 202 -27.43 5.62 0.32
CA ILE A 202 -27.60 7.04 0.64
C ILE A 202 -27.81 7.84 -0.65
N THR A 203 -26.91 7.74 -1.62
CA THR A 203 -27.01 8.52 -2.87
C THR A 203 -28.23 8.15 -3.70
N ALA A 204 -28.66 6.88 -3.69
CA ALA A 204 -29.91 6.48 -4.33
C ALA A 204 -31.16 7.11 -3.69
N SER A 205 -31.10 7.45 -2.40
CA SER A 205 -32.21 8.08 -1.66
C SER A 205 -32.26 9.60 -1.80
N PHE A 206 -31.15 10.20 -2.25
CA PHE A 206 -31.00 11.63 -2.48
C PHE A 206 -30.43 11.86 -3.89
N PRO A 207 -31.19 11.60 -4.97
CA PRO A 207 -30.68 11.64 -6.34
C PRO A 207 -30.20 13.04 -6.78
N GLU A 208 -30.72 14.11 -6.18
CA GLU A 208 -30.30 15.48 -6.44
C GLU A 208 -29.04 15.89 -5.65
N ALA A 209 -28.66 15.12 -4.62
CA ALA A 209 -27.51 15.44 -3.80
C ALA A 209 -26.22 15.16 -4.56
N ARG A 210 -25.41 16.19 -4.73
CA ARG A 210 -24.09 16.10 -5.36
C ARG A 210 -23.02 16.43 -4.35
N TRP A 211 -21.93 15.67 -4.40
CA TRP A 211 -20.78 15.95 -3.54
C TRP A 211 -20.18 17.32 -3.88
N THR A 212 -20.15 18.20 -2.89
CA THR A 212 -19.63 19.57 -3.00
C THR A 212 -18.22 19.74 -2.42
N GLY A 213 -17.69 18.71 -1.74
CA GLY A 213 -16.40 18.77 -1.03
C GLY A 213 -16.45 19.51 0.31
N ARG A 214 -17.60 20.07 0.71
CA ARG A 214 -17.80 20.67 2.03
C ARG A 214 -17.68 19.59 3.11
N GLY A 215 -16.95 19.86 4.21
CA GLY A 215 -16.74 18.89 5.30
C GLY A 215 -15.58 17.90 5.11
N ALA A 216 -14.96 17.83 3.93
CA ALA A 216 -13.86 16.90 3.63
C ALA A 216 -12.50 17.20 4.32
N GLY A 217 -12.48 18.06 5.35
CA GLY A 217 -11.26 18.72 5.86
C GLY A 217 -10.98 18.56 7.34
N LEU A 218 -11.75 17.76 8.09
CA LEU A 218 -11.52 17.58 9.53
C LEU A 218 -11.13 16.12 9.81
N GLY A 219 -9.91 15.76 9.40
CA GLY A 219 -9.24 14.57 9.90
C GLY A 219 -9.05 14.67 11.41
N ARG A 220 -10.07 14.31 12.19
CA ARG A 220 -9.94 13.94 13.60
C ARG A 220 -9.72 12.44 13.69
N GLY A 221 -8.57 12.00 13.18
CA GLY A 221 -7.98 10.76 13.66
C GLY A 221 -7.61 10.91 15.15
N PRO A 222 -7.67 9.84 15.96
CA PRO A 222 -7.11 9.88 17.31
C PRO A 222 -5.61 10.22 17.20
N GLY A 223 -5.19 11.28 17.89
CA GLY A 223 -3.91 11.92 17.66
C GLY A 223 -2.68 11.06 17.94
N LEU A 224 -1.64 11.29 17.14
CA LEU A 224 -0.25 11.02 17.48
C LEU A 224 0.64 12.00 16.69
N GLY A 225 1.37 12.84 17.42
CA GLY A 225 2.59 13.49 16.93
C GLY A 225 2.47 14.94 16.45
N LYS A 226 2.78 15.88 17.35
CA LYS A 226 3.26 17.23 17.02
C LYS A 226 4.42 17.14 16.02
N GLY A 227 4.29 17.81 14.88
CA GLY A 227 5.40 18.16 13.99
C GLY A 227 5.42 19.68 13.78
N ALA A 228 6.08 20.41 14.68
CA ALA A 228 6.35 21.83 14.49
C ALA A 228 7.45 21.99 13.43
N GLY A 229 7.05 22.25 12.18
CA GLY A 229 7.93 22.65 11.09
C GLY A 229 7.77 24.12 10.78
N ALA A 230 8.29 25.00 11.66
CA ALA A 230 8.37 26.43 11.39
C ALA A 230 9.51 26.72 10.40
N GLY A 231 9.20 26.69 9.11
CA GLY A 231 10.07 27.22 8.06
C GLY A 231 10.02 28.75 8.06
N LYS A 232 11.02 29.39 8.68
CA LYS A 232 11.25 30.84 8.59
C LYS A 232 11.37 31.25 7.12
N ARG A 233 10.45 32.09 6.65
CA ARG A 233 10.66 32.97 5.50
C ARG A 233 11.59 34.10 5.95
N SER A 234 12.76 34.20 5.34
CA SER A 234 13.55 35.43 5.37
C SER A 234 13.20 36.25 4.13
N ALA A 235 12.77 37.48 4.35
CA ALA A 235 12.57 38.52 3.36
C ALA A 235 13.89 39.31 3.14
N ASP A 236 13.85 40.17 2.13
CA ASP A 236 14.83 41.12 1.60
C ASP A 236 15.85 40.50 0.62
N SER A 237 15.96 40.97 -0.62
CA SER A 237 15.92 42.38 -1.08
C SER A 237 15.38 42.55 -2.51
N GLU A 238 14.40 43.45 -2.64
CA GLU A 238 14.33 44.58 -3.61
C GLU A 238 15.15 44.53 -4.92
N GLN A 239 14.48 44.60 -6.08
CA GLN A 239 14.44 45.81 -6.94
C GLN A 239 13.74 45.59 -8.31
N ALA A 240 12.78 46.50 -8.57
CA ALA A 240 12.44 47.19 -9.82
C ALA A 240 12.04 46.43 -11.12
N VAL A 241 10.79 46.70 -11.53
CA VAL A 241 10.13 46.56 -12.85
C VAL A 241 10.65 47.73 -13.75
N PRO A 242 10.68 47.71 -15.13
CA PRO A 242 9.52 47.41 -15.96
C PRO A 242 9.69 46.81 -17.38
N ARG A 243 8.50 46.49 -17.91
CA ARG A 243 8.09 46.02 -19.25
C ARG A 243 8.74 46.78 -20.42
N GLN A 244 9.04 46.07 -21.52
CA GLN A 244 8.78 46.58 -22.86
C GLN A 244 8.59 45.48 -23.91
N SER A 245 7.60 45.71 -24.76
CA SER A 245 7.22 45.02 -25.99
C SER A 245 8.11 45.46 -27.15
N GLY A 246 8.35 44.60 -28.15
CA GLY A 246 8.80 45.07 -29.47
C GLY A 246 9.60 44.10 -30.32
N ASP A 247 8.91 43.50 -31.30
CA ASP A 247 9.26 43.48 -32.73
C ASP A 247 10.60 42.86 -33.23
N GLY A 248 10.46 41.83 -34.07
CA GLY A 248 10.82 41.96 -35.49
C GLY A 248 12.26 41.71 -35.94
N ARG A 249 12.37 40.80 -36.93
CA ARG A 249 13.50 40.56 -37.87
C ARG A 249 14.73 39.92 -37.22
N GLY A 250 15.18 38.72 -37.62
CA GLY A 250 15.27 38.15 -38.95
C GLY A 250 16.75 38.07 -39.32
N TYR A 251 17.35 36.89 -39.35
CA TYR A 251 18.54 36.63 -40.16
C TYR A 251 18.63 35.16 -40.55
N ARG A 252 18.54 34.95 -41.86
CA ARG A 252 18.74 33.71 -42.59
C ARG A 252 20.25 33.55 -42.81
N LYS A 253 20.82 32.39 -42.50
CA LYS A 253 22.09 31.93 -43.09
C LYS A 253 21.96 30.46 -43.44
N GLY A 254 21.77 30.20 -44.73
CA GLY A 254 21.84 28.86 -45.29
C GLY A 254 23.29 28.51 -45.65
N LEU A 255 23.56 27.21 -45.66
CA LEU A 255 24.62 26.42 -46.31
C LEU A 255 24.27 24.98 -45.86
N GLY A 256 24.09 23.93 -46.65
CA GLY A 256 24.37 23.61 -48.04
C GLY A 256 24.61 22.08 -48.10
N GLY A 257 24.12 21.40 -49.14
CA GLY A 257 24.36 19.98 -49.44
C GLY A 257 23.20 19.06 -49.01
N ALA A 258 22.29 18.60 -49.88
CA ALA A 258 22.48 17.61 -50.96
C ALA A 258 23.22 16.36 -50.47
N GLY A 259 22.69 15.14 -50.49
CA GLY A 259 21.48 14.57 -51.05
C GLY A 259 21.65 13.04 -51.05
N ALA A 260 20.57 12.32 -51.39
CA ALA A 260 20.60 10.94 -51.90
C ALA A 260 20.97 9.84 -50.87
N GLU A 261 20.35 8.67 -50.77
CA GLU A 261 19.28 7.97 -51.48
C GLU A 261 19.17 6.57 -50.80
N LYS A 262 18.09 5.85 -51.13
CA LYS A 262 17.88 4.40 -51.00
C LYS A 262 17.56 3.87 -49.60
N GLN A 263 16.66 2.92 -49.43
CA GLN A 263 15.70 2.20 -50.29
C GLN A 263 14.72 1.54 -49.33
#